data_AF-A0A832SJS0-F1
#
_entry.id   AF-A0A832SJS0-F1
#
_cell.length_a   1.000
_cell.length_b   1.000
_cell.length_c   1.000
_cell.angle_alpha   90.00
_cell.angle_beta   90.00
_cell.angle_gamma   90.00
#
_symmetry.space_group_name_H-M   'P 1'
#
loop_
_entity.id
_entity.type
_entity.pdbx_description
1 polymer ?
#
loop_
_entity_poly.entity_id
_entity_poly.type
_entity_poly.pdbx_seq_one_letter_code
_entity_poly.pdbx_strand_id
1 'polypeptide(L)' 'DNYMVVASSEAKNSVQSFIDMIKNNDNISLNCGIGNAQTSRDAVKLATKSLDTIRDIRDSGKPKPDVYEL' A
#
# COMPACT_ATOMS: atom_id res chain seq x y z
N ASP A 1 -11.39 -6.06 5.73
CA ASP A 1 -9.94 -6.14 6.01
C ASP A 1 -9.14 -4.99 5.38
N ASN A 2 -9.78 -3.93 4.86
CA ASN A 2 -9.08 -2.74 4.38
C ASN A 2 -9.09 -1.63 5.44
N TYR A 3 -7.95 -0.98 5.61
CA TYR A 3 -7.76 0.13 6.54
C TYR A 3 -7.21 1.34 5.80
N MET A 4 -7.63 2.53 6.22
CA MET A 4 -7.16 3.80 5.68
C MET A 4 -6.35 4.53 6.74
N VAL A 5 -5.13 4.94 6.41
CA VAL A 5 -4.23 5.63 7.35
C VAL A 5 -3.82 6.96 6.72
N VAL A 6 -4.05 8.05 7.44
CA VAL A 6 -3.48 9.36 7.08
C VAL A 6 -2.04 9.39 7.61
N ALA A 7 -1.09 9.62 6.73
CA ALA A 7 0.34 9.54 7.03
C ALA A 7 1.11 10.74 6.46
N SER A 8 2.20 11.12 7.11
CA SER A 8 3.16 12.08 6.58
C SER A 8 4.12 11.42 5.58
N SER A 9 4.89 12.24 4.86
CA SER A 9 5.93 11.76 3.95
C SER A 9 7.00 10.91 4.65
N GLU A 10 7.28 11.17 5.93
CA GLU A 10 8.23 10.39 6.73
C GLU A 10 7.68 9.01 7.05
N ALA A 11 6.40 8.92 7.42
CA ALA A 11 5.73 7.66 7.75
C ALA A 11 5.63 6.73 6.52
N LYS A 12 5.57 7.27 5.31
CA LYS A 12 5.69 6.49 4.08
C LYS A 12 7.00 5.69 4.02
N ASN A 13 8.11 6.21 4.53
CA ASN A 13 9.40 5.53 4.44
C ASN A 13 9.50 4.32 5.39
N SER A 14 8.67 4.23 6.42
CA SER A 14 8.64 3.12 7.37
C SER A 14 7.62 2.03 7.03
N VAL A 15 6.79 2.23 6.00
CA VAL A 15 5.67 1.32 5.68
C VAL A 15 6.14 -0.10 5.34
N GLN A 16 7.28 -0.24 4.63
CA GLN A 16 7.81 -1.56 4.30
C GLN A 16 8.22 -2.32 5.56
N SER A 17 8.93 -1.65 6.47
CA SER A 17 9.33 -2.25 7.76
C SER A 17 8.12 -2.66 8.60
N PHE A 18 7.04 -1.88 8.57
CA PHE A 18 5.79 -2.25 9.24
C PHE A 18 5.15 -3.50 8.63
N ILE A 19 5.06 -3.59 7.30
CA ILE A 19 4.52 -4.78 6.61
C ILE A 19 5.36 -6.01 6.91
N ASP A 20 6.69 -5.90 6.83
CA ASP A 20 7.61 -7.00 7.12
C ASP A 20 7.47 -7.49 8.56
N MET A 21 7.32 -6.57 9.51
CA MET A 21 7.08 -6.89 10.92
C MET A 21 5.80 -7.73 11.11
N ILE A 22 4.68 -7.31 10.52
CA ILE A 22 3.41 -8.05 10.60
C ILE A 22 3.53 -9.42 9.93
N LYS A 23 4.20 -9.49 8.77
CA LYS A 23 4.43 -10.75 8.08
C LYS A 23 5.25 -11.72 8.92
N ASN A 24 6.29 -11.24 9.58
CA ASN A 24 7.19 -12.09 10.37
C ASN A 24 6.59 -12.52 11.71
N ASN A 25 5.83 -11.64 12.36
CA ASN A 25 5.31 -11.90 13.71
C ASN A 25 3.97 -12.65 13.67
N ASP A 26 3.11 -12.30 12.72
CA ASP A 26 1.72 -12.76 12.69
C ASP A 26 1.44 -13.70 11.50
N ASN A 27 2.41 -13.89 10.60
CA ASN A 27 2.25 -14.63 9.33
C ASN A 27 1.11 -14.09 8.46
N ILE A 28 0.83 -12.79 8.56
CA ILE A 28 -0.18 -12.09 7.77
C ILE A 28 0.51 -11.29 6.67
N SER A 29 0.09 -11.49 5.42
CA SER A 29 0.57 -10.69 4.29
C SER A 29 -0.33 -9.47 4.11
N LEU A 30 0.24 -8.28 4.22
CA LEU A 30 -0.43 -7.01 3.93
C LEU A 30 0.09 -6.41 2.63
N ASN A 31 -0.78 -5.66 1.95
CA ASN A 31 -0.40 -4.82 0.80
C ASN A 31 -0.78 -3.37 1.13
N CYS A 32 -0.01 -2.41 0.66
CA CYS A 32 -0.28 -0.99 0.88
C CYS A 32 -0.22 -0.20 -0.43
N GLY A 33 -1.34 0.44 -0.79
CA GLY A 33 -1.38 1.44 -1.84
C GLY A 33 -1.28 2.83 -1.21
N ILE A 34 -0.36 3.64 -1.70
CA ILE A 34 -0.15 5.02 -1.27
C ILE A 34 -0.67 5.93 -2.37
N GLY A 35 -1.35 7.00 -1.97
CA GLY A 35 -1.83 8.04 -2.85
C GLY A 35 -1.59 9.41 -2.24
N ASN A 36 -0.94 10.30 -2.98
CA ASN A 36 -0.68 11.66 -2.54
C ASN A 36 -1.40 12.67 -3.45
N ALA A 37 -2.22 13.53 -2.86
CA ALA A 37 -2.91 14.57 -3.60
C ALA A 37 -3.27 15.77 -2.73
N GLN A 38 -3.66 16.87 -3.38
CA GLN A 38 -4.06 18.11 -2.72
C GLN A 38 -5.37 17.98 -1.93
N THR A 39 -6.24 17.05 -2.31
CA THR A 39 -7.50 16.78 -1.61
C THR A 39 -7.51 15.34 -1.10
N SER A 40 -8.17 15.11 0.04
CA SER A 40 -8.31 13.76 0.58
C SER A 40 -9.01 12.83 -0.40
N ARG A 41 -10.01 13.33 -1.14
CA ARG A 41 -10.74 12.53 -2.14
C ARG A 41 -9.81 12.00 -3.24
N ASP A 42 -8.93 12.85 -3.75
CA ASP A 42 -7.99 12.47 -4.79
C ASP A 42 -6.91 11.53 -4.23
N ALA A 43 -6.43 11.77 -3.01
CA ALA A 43 -5.45 10.91 -2.35
C ALA A 43 -6.01 9.49 -2.15
N VAL A 44 -7.27 9.38 -1.69
CA VAL A 44 -7.97 8.09 -1.57
C VAL A 44 -8.09 7.39 -2.93
N LYS A 45 -8.44 8.13 -3.98
CA LYS A 45 -8.58 7.61 -5.33
C LYS A 45 -7.25 7.04 -5.85
N LEU A 46 -6.15 7.75 -5.62
CA LEU A 46 -4.81 7.29 -6.00
C LEU A 46 -4.39 6.07 -5.17
N ALA A 47 -4.57 6.08 -3.85
CA ALA A 47 -4.25 4.95 -2.98
C ALA A 47 -5.00 3.67 -3.38
N THR A 48 -6.28 3.82 -3.73
CA THR A 48 -7.11 2.71 -4.23
C THR A 48 -6.58 2.18 -5.56
N LYS A 49 -6.25 3.07 -6.49
CA LYS A 49 -5.66 2.68 -7.78
C LYS A 49 -4.29 2.00 -7.63
N SER A 50 -3.49 2.42 -6.65
CA SER A 50 -2.22 1.78 -6.31
C SER A 50 -2.43 0.34 -5.83
N LEU A 51 -3.44 0.09 -4.98
CA LEU A 51 -3.82 -1.26 -4.57
C LEU A 51 -4.31 -2.12 -5.74
N ASP A 52 -5.11 -1.56 -6.63
CA ASP A 52 -5.59 -2.28 -7.83
C ASP A 52 -4.42 -2.65 -8.74
N THR A 53 -3.46 -1.75 -8.92
CA THR A 53 -2.22 -2.02 -9.67
C THR A 53 -1.43 -3.19 -9.08
N ILE A 54 -1.32 -3.29 -7.75
CA ILE A 54 -0.68 -4.43 -7.09
C ILE A 54 -1.40 -5.74 -7.43
N ARG A 55 -2.74 -5.73 -7.46
CA ARG A 55 -3.55 -6.92 -7.81
C ARG A 55 -3.35 -7.32 -9.26
N ASP A 56 -3.35 -6.35 -10.18
CA ASP A 56 -3.12 -6.60 -11.60
C ASP A 56 -1.73 -7.20 -11.86
N ILE A 57 -0.69 -6.71 -11.18
CA ILE A 57 0.67 -7.26 -11.29
C ILE A 57 0.70 -8.71 -10.80
N ARG A 58 0.08 -9.00 -9.65
CA ARG A 58 -0.03 -10.36 -9.11
C ARG A 58 -0.74 -11.29 -10.11
N ASP A 59 -1.86 -10.84 -10.66
CA ASP A 59 -2.71 -11.65 -11.54
C ASP A 59 -2.05 -11.86 -12.91
N SER A 60 -1.09 -10.99 -13.29
CA SER A 60 -0.23 -11.17 -14.47
C SER A 60 0.89 -12.21 -14.29
N GLY A 61 1.01 -12.83 -13.11
CA GLY A 61 2.06 -13.82 -12.80
C GLY A 61 3.44 -13.21 -12.55
N LYS A 62 3.53 -11.88 -12.48
CA LYS A 62 4.77 -11.16 -12.11
C LYS A 62 4.92 -11.09 -10.59
N PRO A 63 6.16 -10.94 -10.08
CA PRO A 63 6.38 -10.65 -8.67
C PRO A 63 5.59 -9.38 -8.26
N LYS A 64 4.60 -9.55 -7.38
CA LYS A 64 3.84 -8.41 -6.86
C LYS A 64 4.70 -7.63 -5.86
N PRO A 65 4.68 -6.29 -5.90
CA PRO A 65 5.22 -5.51 -4.79
C PRO A 65 4.22 -5.53 -3.62
N ASP A 66 4.74 -5.38 -2.40
CA ASP A 66 3.89 -5.22 -1.20
C ASP A 66 3.42 -3.77 -1.03
N VAL A 67 4.18 -2.81 -1.56
CA VAL A 67 3.89 -1.37 -1.52
C VAL A 67 3.92 -0.79 -2.92
N TYR A 68 2.92 0.03 -3.26
CA TYR A 68 2.89 0.77 -4.52
C TYR A 68 2.33 2.18 -4.30
N GLU A 69 2.81 3.15 -5.06
CA GLU A 69 2.44 4.56 -4.91
C GLU A 69 2.10 5.21 -6.25
N LEU A 70 1.09 6.08 -6.24
CA LEU A 70 0.65 6.92 -7.35
C LEU A 70 0.39 8.36 -6.89
#